data_AF-A0A1M7QDU1-F1
#
_entry.id   AF-A0A1M7QDU1-F1
#
_cell.length_a   1.000
_cell.length_b   1.000
_cell.length_c   1.000
_cell.angle_alpha   90.00
_cell.angle_beta   90.00
_cell.angle_gamma   90.00
#
_symmetry.space_group_name_H-M   'P 1'
#
loop_
_entity.id
_entity.type
_entity.pdbx_description
1 polymer ?
#
loop_
_entity_poly.entity_id
_entity_poly.type
_entity_poly.pdbx_seq_one_letter_code
_entity_poly.pdbx_strand_id
1 'polypeptide(L)'
;MSVWRRKAIECLPENRTEFEDPQTSIYTVFSALLPATVAAHKAGDRNRLKLYYDFAEWCSRQNAQELWNAAGVSFYEHLGDFPETLAALPAWVTRSRYQQIRGLLQLRLTQEQMQEPDKRYK
;
A
#
# COMPACT_ATOMS: atom_id res chain seq x y z
N MET A 1 2.16 -22.41 5.26
CA MET A 1 2.34 -21.05 4.68
C MET A 1 1.50 -20.06 5.47
N SER A 2 2.05 -18.89 5.83
CA SER A 2 1.30 -17.87 6.59
C SER A 2 0.12 -17.30 5.78
N VAL A 3 -0.86 -16.71 6.45
CA VAL A 3 -2.03 -16.09 5.80
C VAL A 3 -1.60 -14.95 4.87
N TRP A 4 -0.67 -14.11 5.31
CA TRP A 4 -0.19 -12.98 4.51
C TRP A 4 0.52 -13.41 3.23
N ARG A 5 1.29 -14.51 3.26
CA ARG A 5 1.96 -15.05 2.05
C ARG A 5 0.96 -15.49 1.00
N ARG A 6 -0.11 -16.20 1.39
CA ARG A 6 -1.18 -16.59 0.46
C ARG A 6 -1.83 -15.36 -0.20
N LYS A 7 -2.16 -14.35 0.59
CA LYS A 7 -2.75 -13.10 0.08
C LYS A 7 -1.80 -12.31 -0.84
N ALA A 8 -0.51 -12.29 -0.53
CA ALA A 8 0.50 -11.68 -1.38
C ALA A 8 0.58 -12.36 -2.75
N ILE A 9 0.53 -13.70 -2.78
CA ILE A 9 0.52 -14.50 -4.01
C ILE A 9 -0.76 -14.26 -4.83
N GLU A 10 -1.90 -14.06 -4.17
CA GLU A 10 -3.15 -13.66 -4.86
C GLU A 10 -3.02 -12.28 -5.54
N CYS A 11 -2.22 -11.38 -4.97
CA CYS A 11 -1.95 -10.07 -5.56
C CYS A 11 -0.98 -10.18 -6.74
N LEU A 12 0.16 -10.86 -6.56
CA LEU A 12 1.23 -10.99 -7.55
C LEU A 12 1.57 -12.47 -7.75
N PRO A 13 0.73 -13.22 -8.50
CA PRO A 13 0.94 -14.65 -8.72
C PRO A 13 2.28 -14.95 -9.42
N GLU A 14 2.79 -14.02 -10.23
CA GLU A 14 4.10 -14.07 -10.86
C GLU A 14 5.27 -14.15 -9.86
N ASN A 15 5.11 -13.62 -8.64
CA ASN A 15 6.13 -13.65 -7.59
C ASN A 15 5.97 -14.86 -6.63
N ARG A 16 5.14 -15.86 -6.97
CA ARG A 16 4.84 -16.99 -6.07
C ARG A 16 6.10 -17.62 -5.48
N THR A 17 7.06 -18.02 -6.31
CA THR A 17 8.27 -18.72 -5.86
C THR A 17 9.04 -17.91 -4.82
N GLU A 18 9.16 -16.60 -5.03
CA GLU A 18 9.82 -15.69 -4.10
C GLU A 18 9.02 -15.55 -2.78
N PHE A 19 7.70 -15.41 -2.87
CA PHE A 19 6.85 -15.20 -1.68
C PHE A 19 6.69 -16.46 -0.82
N GLU A 20 6.86 -17.63 -1.42
CA GLU A 20 6.85 -18.92 -0.72
C GLU A 20 8.14 -19.17 0.08
N ASP A 21 9.25 -18.51 -0.27
CA ASP A 21 10.51 -18.66 0.45
C ASP A 21 10.35 -18.26 1.94
N PRO A 22 10.71 -19.14 2.89
CA PRO A 22 10.68 -18.84 4.32
C PRO A 22 11.51 -17.60 4.71
N GLN A 23 12.56 -17.28 3.96
CA GLN A 23 13.43 -16.10 4.18
C GLN A 23 12.82 -14.80 3.66
N THR A 24 11.79 -14.86 2.81
CA THR A 24 11.13 -13.68 2.29
C THR A 24 10.39 -12.95 3.40
N SER A 25 10.73 -11.67 3.56
CA SER A 25 10.08 -10.76 4.50
C SER A 25 8.83 -10.14 3.89
N ILE A 26 7.91 -9.67 4.73
CA ILE A 26 6.75 -8.88 4.27
C ILE A 26 7.19 -7.58 3.56
N TYR A 27 8.36 -7.03 3.91
CA TYR A 27 8.92 -5.85 3.25
C TYR A 27 9.25 -6.14 1.77
N THR A 28 9.81 -7.31 1.48
CA THR A 28 10.07 -7.76 0.10
C THR A 28 8.78 -7.78 -0.73
N VAL A 29 7.67 -8.25 -0.14
CA VAL A 29 6.35 -8.22 -0.80
C VAL A 29 5.92 -6.79 -1.10
N PHE A 30 6.01 -5.87 -0.12
CA PHE A 30 5.63 -4.48 -0.35
C PHE A 30 6.54 -3.76 -1.36
N SER A 31 7.83 -4.11 -1.42
CA SER A 31 8.75 -3.64 -2.46
C SER A 31 8.34 -4.06 -3.87
N ALA A 32 7.67 -5.20 -4.03
CA ALA A 32 7.06 -5.61 -5.31
C ALA A 32 5.67 -4.99 -5.53
N LEU A 33 4.86 -4.91 -4.47
CA LEU A 33 3.47 -4.46 -4.54
C LEU A 33 3.34 -2.98 -4.87
N LEU A 34 4.19 -2.11 -4.32
CA LEU A 34 4.11 -0.66 -4.56
C LEU A 34 4.34 -0.31 -6.04
N PRO A 35 5.43 -0.76 -6.71
CA PRO A 35 5.59 -0.57 -8.16
C PRO A 35 4.43 -1.15 -8.98
N ALA A 36 3.94 -2.35 -8.62
CA ALA A 36 2.79 -2.95 -9.28
C ALA A 36 1.52 -2.10 -9.13
N THR A 37 1.34 -1.45 -7.97
CA THR A 37 0.22 -0.53 -7.71
C THR A 37 0.32 0.72 -8.58
N VAL A 38 1.51 1.32 -8.69
CA VAL A 38 1.73 2.46 -9.60
C VAL A 38 1.45 2.07 -11.05
N ALA A 39 1.93 0.90 -11.49
CA ALA A 39 1.67 0.38 -12.83
C ALA A 39 0.18 0.13 -13.09
N ALA A 40 -0.54 -0.43 -12.11
CA ALA A 40 -1.97 -0.67 -12.23
C ALA A 40 -2.78 0.63 -12.29
N HIS A 41 -2.38 1.69 -11.59
CA HIS A 41 -2.97 3.02 -11.75
C HIS A 41 -2.77 3.57 -13.15
N LYS A 42 -1.55 3.48 -13.69
CA LYS A 42 -1.22 3.92 -15.06
C LYS A 42 -2.01 3.15 -16.12
N ALA A 43 -2.23 1.86 -15.90
CA ALA A 43 -3.00 1.00 -16.80
C ALA A 43 -4.52 1.10 -16.59
N GLY A 44 -5.00 1.79 -15.55
CA GLY A 44 -6.42 1.82 -15.19
C GLY A 44 -6.97 0.47 -14.71
N ASP A 45 -6.11 -0.45 -14.26
CA ASP A 45 -6.51 -1.79 -13.84
C ASP A 45 -7.10 -1.78 -12.42
N ARG A 46 -8.38 -1.41 -12.35
CA ARG A 46 -9.12 -1.32 -11.08
C ARG A 46 -9.21 -2.66 -10.34
N ASN A 47 -9.19 -3.79 -11.05
CA ASN A 47 -9.29 -5.11 -10.41
C ASN A 47 -8.00 -5.42 -9.64
N ARG A 48 -6.84 -5.18 -10.25
CA ARG A 48 -5.54 -5.30 -9.57
C ARG A 48 -5.41 -4.31 -8.42
N LEU A 49 -5.75 -3.04 -8.65
CA LEU A 49 -5.71 -2.02 -7.60
C LEU A 49 -6.52 -2.43 -6.37
N LYS A 50 -7.72 -2.98 -6.56
CA LYS A 50 -8.54 -3.47 -5.45
C LYS A 50 -7.80 -4.52 -4.62
N LEU A 51 -7.19 -5.52 -5.25
CA LEU A 51 -6.44 -6.56 -4.55
C LEU A 51 -5.28 -5.97 -3.75
N TYR A 52 -4.55 -5.03 -4.33
CA TYR A 52 -3.35 -4.43 -3.72
C TYR A 52 -3.69 -3.59 -2.49
N TYR A 53 -4.69 -2.70 -2.61
CA TYR A 53 -5.16 -1.91 -1.49
C TYR A 53 -5.84 -2.76 -0.41
N ASP A 54 -6.61 -3.78 -0.78
CA ASP A 54 -7.22 -4.70 0.19
C ASP A 54 -6.15 -5.47 0.98
N PHE A 55 -5.07 -5.88 0.33
CA PHE A 55 -3.95 -6.55 1.02
C PHE A 55 -3.23 -5.60 1.97
N ALA A 56 -2.89 -4.39 1.53
CA ALA A 56 -2.26 -3.38 2.39
C ALA A 56 -3.16 -3.04 3.60
N GLU A 57 -4.46 -2.85 3.37
CA GLU A 57 -5.43 -2.59 4.42
C GLU A 57 -5.54 -3.78 5.38
N TRP A 58 -5.60 -5.01 4.87
CA TRP A 58 -5.61 -6.20 5.71
C TRP A 58 -4.36 -6.29 6.58
N CYS A 59 -3.15 -6.10 6.03
CA CYS A 59 -1.89 -6.10 6.77
C CYS A 59 -1.88 -5.05 7.89
N SER A 60 -2.36 -3.85 7.57
CA SER A 60 -2.43 -2.72 8.52
C SER A 60 -3.46 -2.86 9.64
N ARG A 61 -4.29 -3.92 9.61
CA ARG A 61 -5.25 -4.29 10.68
C ARG A 61 -4.77 -5.47 11.52
N GLN A 62 -3.62 -6.06 11.21
CA GLN A 62 -3.10 -7.19 11.98
C GLN A 62 -2.46 -6.70 13.29
N ASN A 63 -2.48 -7.54 14.33
CA ASN A 63 -1.78 -7.24 15.59
C ASN A 63 -0.25 -7.41 15.47
N ALA A 64 0.21 -8.17 14.47
CA ALA A 64 1.63 -8.42 14.25
C ALA A 64 2.34 -7.16 13.75
N GLN A 65 3.32 -6.69 14.52
CA GLN A 65 4.07 -5.46 14.23
C GLN A 65 4.69 -5.43 12.85
N GLU A 66 5.32 -6.52 12.45
CA GLU A 66 5.93 -6.62 11.12
C GLU A 66 4.93 -6.32 9.99
N LEU A 67 3.67 -6.73 10.12
CA LEU A 67 2.67 -6.57 9.06
C LEU A 67 2.11 -5.16 8.99
N TRP A 68 1.69 -4.60 10.13
CA TRP A 68 1.14 -3.24 10.13
C TRP A 68 2.23 -2.20 9.89
N ASN A 69 3.45 -2.44 10.39
CA ASN A 69 4.57 -1.53 10.17
C ASN A 69 4.97 -1.52 8.69
N ALA A 70 5.14 -2.69 8.07
CA ALA A 70 5.49 -2.78 6.66
C ALA A 70 4.41 -2.16 5.75
N ALA A 71 3.12 -2.35 6.04
CA ALA A 71 2.06 -1.67 5.30
C ALA A 71 2.13 -0.14 5.43
N GLY A 72 2.47 0.36 6.62
CA GLY A 72 2.69 1.79 6.86
C GLY A 72 3.88 2.32 6.07
N VAL A 73 5.08 1.83 6.39
CA VAL A 73 6.36 2.44 5.96
C VAL A 73 6.82 1.99 4.57
N SER A 74 6.30 0.89 4.02
CA SER A 74 6.70 0.39 2.69
C SER A 74 5.61 0.53 1.63
N PHE A 75 4.40 0.92 2.01
CA PHE A 75 3.30 1.13 1.07
C PHE A 75 2.64 2.49 1.28
N TYR A 76 1.94 2.70 2.40
CA TYR A 76 1.14 3.90 2.61
C TYR A 76 1.96 5.20 2.62
N GLU A 77 3.12 5.18 3.27
CA GLU A 77 4.09 6.29 3.26
C GLU A 77 4.44 6.69 1.82
N HIS A 78 4.76 5.71 0.98
CA HIS A 78 5.25 5.91 -0.37
C HIS A 78 4.16 6.16 -1.42
N LEU A 79 2.87 6.05 -1.08
CA LEU A 79 1.80 6.48 -1.99
C LEU A 79 1.90 7.98 -2.32
N GLY A 80 2.53 8.78 -1.46
CA GLY A 80 2.80 10.19 -1.72
C GLY A 80 3.85 10.42 -2.82
N ASP A 81 4.74 9.46 -3.06
CA ASP A 81 5.89 9.66 -3.96
C ASP A 81 5.51 9.69 -5.44
N PHE A 82 4.33 9.15 -5.79
CA PHE A 82 3.87 9.04 -7.17
C PHE A 82 2.59 9.86 -7.37
N PRO A 83 2.52 10.73 -8.40
CA PRO A 83 1.35 11.54 -8.68
C PRO A 83 0.07 10.70 -8.87
N GLU A 84 0.18 9.52 -9.48
CA GLU A 84 -0.94 8.63 -9.75
C GLU A 84 -1.56 8.08 -8.46
N THR A 85 -0.74 7.64 -7.51
CA THR A 85 -1.22 7.12 -6.23
C THR A 85 -1.67 8.24 -5.29
N LEU A 86 -0.98 9.39 -5.30
CA LEU A 86 -1.33 10.55 -4.48
C LEU A 86 -2.71 11.09 -4.85
N ALA A 87 -2.96 11.31 -6.15
CA ALA A 87 -4.25 11.81 -6.63
C ALA A 87 -5.39 10.82 -6.39
N ALA A 88 -5.08 9.52 -6.40
CA ALA A 88 -6.05 8.44 -6.23
C ALA A 88 -6.33 8.08 -4.75
N LEU A 89 -5.59 8.65 -3.78
CA LEU A 89 -5.76 8.33 -2.35
C LEU A 89 -7.24 8.26 -1.92
N PRO A 90 -8.11 9.28 -2.14
CA PRO A 90 -9.49 9.28 -1.65
C PRO A 90 -10.37 8.16 -2.23
N ALA A 91 -9.99 7.58 -3.36
CA ALA A 91 -10.73 6.49 -3.99
C ALA A 91 -10.38 5.12 -3.38
N TRP A 92 -9.23 4.99 -2.74
CA TRP A 92 -8.68 3.69 -2.32
C TRP A 92 -8.33 3.61 -0.84
N VAL A 93 -8.12 4.76 -0.19
CA VAL A 93 -7.79 4.85 1.23
C VAL A 93 -8.99 5.48 1.95
N THR A 94 -9.49 4.81 2.98
CA THR A 94 -10.61 5.33 3.76
C THR A 94 -10.17 6.55 4.56
N ARG A 95 -11.12 7.41 4.96
CA ARG A 95 -10.83 8.56 5.82
C ARG A 95 -10.12 8.18 7.12
N SER A 96 -10.57 7.11 7.78
CA SER A 96 -9.96 6.65 9.03
C SER A 96 -8.53 6.17 8.80
N ARG A 97 -8.27 5.44 7.71
CA ARG A 97 -6.91 5.03 7.34
C ARG A 97 -6.05 6.25 7.02
N TYR A 98 -6.57 7.21 6.24
CA TYR A 98 -5.87 8.44 5.89
C TYR A 98 -5.39 9.19 7.15
N GLN A 99 -6.27 9.36 8.14
CA GLN A 99 -5.91 10.01 9.42
C GLN A 99 -4.76 9.30 10.14
N GLN A 100 -4.70 7.97 10.08
CA GLN A 100 -3.63 7.17 10.69
C GLN A 100 -2.30 7.30 9.93
N ILE A 101 -2.34 7.33 8.60
CA ILE A 101 -1.13 7.39 7.76
C ILE A 101 -0.68 8.82 7.44
N ARG A 102 -1.47 9.83 7.78
CA ARG A 102 -1.20 11.24 7.45
C ARG A 102 0.20 11.67 7.90
N GLY A 103 0.62 11.26 9.10
CA GLY A 103 1.96 11.55 9.61
C GLY A 103 3.07 10.95 8.74
N LEU A 104 2.86 9.75 8.17
CA LEU A 104 3.81 9.12 7.25
C LEU A 104 3.88 9.88 5.92
N LEU A 105 2.73 10.27 5.38
CA LEU A 105 2.68 11.08 4.15
C LEU A 105 3.41 12.42 4.32
N GLN A 106 3.34 13.04 5.50
CA GLN A 106 4.08 14.28 5.82
C GLN A 106 5.61 14.10 5.83
N LEU A 107 6.12 12.88 5.94
CA LEU A 107 7.56 12.61 5.79
C LEU A 107 8.00 12.64 4.32
N ARG A 108 7.06 12.49 3.38
CA ARG A 108 7.33 12.40 1.94
C ARG A 108 6.91 13.63 1.17
N LEU A 109 5.89 14.33 1.65
CA LEU A 109 5.22 15.44 0.96
C LEU A 109 5.51 16.78 1.62
N THR A 110 5.61 17.84 0.80
CA THR A 110 5.63 19.21 1.33
C THR A 110 4.28 19.59 1.92
N GLN A 111 4.25 20.67 2.71
CA GLN A 111 3.00 21.18 3.27
C GLN A 111 1.99 21.56 2.18
N GLU A 112 2.45 22.08 1.04
CA GLU A 112 1.61 22.42 -0.11
C GLU A 112 0.99 21.16 -0.74
N GLN A 113 1.78 20.10 -0.93
CA GLN A 113 1.29 18.85 -1.49
C GLN A 113 0.26 18.16 -0.58
N MET A 114 0.38 18.33 0.74
CA MET A 114 -0.59 17.80 1.71
C MET A 114 -1.95 18.49 1.68
N GLN A 115 -2.05 19.72 1.16
CA GLN A 115 -3.31 20.48 1.18
C GLN A 115 -4.42 19.79 0.39
N GLU A 116 -4.09 19.19 -0.75
CA GLU A 116 -5.10 18.59 -1.63
C GLU A 116 -5.68 17.30 -1.04
N PRO A 117 -4.86 16.32 -0.58
CA PRO A 117 -5.37 15.19 0.20
C PRO A 117 -6.19 15.66 1.42
N ASP A 118 -5.67 16.60 2.21
CA ASP A 118 -6.36 17.07 3.43
C ASP A 118 -7.75 17.64 3.14
N LYS A 119 -7.91 18.41 2.05
CA LYS A 119 -9.22 18.94 1.63
C LYS A 119 -10.21 17.84 1.28
N ARG A 120 -9.76 16.79 0.60
CA ARG A 120 -10.63 15.68 0.14
C ARG A 120 -11.08 14.75 1.27
N TYR A 121 -10.39 14.76 2.42
CA TYR A 121 -10.72 13.94 3.60
C TYR A 121 -11.35 14.74 4.76
N LYS A 122 -11.82 15.98 4.50
CA LYS A 122 -12.56 16.80 5.47
C LYS A 122 -13.90 16.18 5.87
#